data_AF-A0A1L9UPI8-F1
#
_entry.id   AF-A0A1L9UPI8-F1
#
_cell.length_a   1.000
_cell.length_b   1.000
_cell.length_c   1.000
_cell.angle_alpha   90.00
_cell.angle_beta   90.00
_cell.angle_gamma   90.00
#
_symmetry.space_group_name_H-M   'P 1'
#
loop_
_entity.id
_entity.type
_entity.pdbx_description
1 polymer ?
#
loop_
_entity_poly.entity_id
_entity_poly.type
_entity_poly.pdbx_seq_one_letter_code
_entity_poly.pdbx_strand_id
1 'polypeptide(L)'
;MTRTPADKYISLTNTLEPLDPTEVDNIYSELEPADPTLLDGEWDMHVIDTGHPAQALAEDILPLLSTMDFNEEAEKVHRIKFHGAAGSLVIPDDPGSTHRFRYVDASTIAATNDYRAYYGNSGVLHFYLTRAEDPCYK
;
A
#
# COMPACT_ATOMS: atom_id res chain seq x y z
N MET A 1 -24.63 -11.03 -10.73
CA MET A 1 -23.60 -11.35 -9.73
C MET A 1 -23.11 -10.04 -9.16
N THR A 2 -23.17 -9.87 -7.84
CA THR A 2 -22.69 -8.65 -7.17
C THR A 2 -21.16 -8.73 -7.13
N ARG A 3 -20.46 -7.71 -7.65
CA ARG A 3 -19.00 -7.61 -7.53
C ARG A 3 -18.61 -7.51 -6.05
N THR A 4 -17.61 -8.29 -5.65
CA THR A 4 -17.05 -8.23 -4.29
C THR A 4 -16.32 -6.89 -4.08
N PRO A 5 -16.08 -6.46 -2.83
CA PRO A 5 -15.23 -5.30 -2.56
C PRO A 5 -13.85 -5.40 -3.22
N ALA A 6 -13.24 -6.60 -3.22
CA ALA A 6 -11.99 -6.86 -3.90
C ALA A 6 -12.08 -6.63 -5.42
N ASP A 7 -13.12 -7.15 -6.09
CA ASP A 7 -13.33 -6.93 -7.54
C ASP A 7 -13.49 -5.44 -7.88
N LYS A 8 -14.18 -4.70 -7.02
CA LYS A 8 -14.33 -3.25 -7.17
C LYS A 8 -12.99 -2.54 -6.99
N TYR A 9 -12.22 -2.91 -5.97
CA TYR A 9 -10.92 -2.31 -5.69
C TYR A 9 -9.91 -2.55 -6.83
N ILE A 10 -9.84 -3.78 -7.35
CA ILE A 10 -9.01 -4.09 -8.54
C ILE A 10 -9.44 -3.25 -9.75
N SER A 11 -10.72 -2.93 -9.90
CA SER A 11 -11.17 -2.04 -10.98
C SER A 11 -10.62 -0.62 -10.83
N LEU A 12 -10.49 -0.13 -9.59
CA LEU A 12 -9.87 1.18 -9.29
C LEU A 12 -8.39 1.20 -9.66
N THR A 13 -7.63 0.14 -9.33
CA THR A 13 -6.18 0.10 -9.59
C THR A 13 -5.81 0.09 -11.07
N ASN A 14 -6.75 -0.30 -11.95
CA ASN A 14 -6.57 -0.29 -13.39
C ASN A 14 -6.98 1.05 -14.06
N THR A 15 -7.44 2.03 -13.27
CA THR A 15 -7.89 3.33 -13.79
C THR A 15 -6.70 4.29 -13.90
N LEU A 16 -6.58 4.97 -15.05
CA LEU A 16 -5.51 5.94 -15.32
C LEU A 16 -5.91 7.38 -14.99
N GLU A 17 -7.21 7.64 -14.78
CA GLU A 17 -7.73 8.96 -14.43
C GLU A 17 -7.78 9.12 -12.89
N PRO A 18 -7.65 10.36 -12.37
CA PRO A 18 -7.83 10.62 -10.95
C PRO A 18 -9.20 10.16 -10.47
N LEU A 19 -9.20 9.40 -9.37
CA LEU A 19 -10.38 8.83 -8.74
C LEU A 19 -10.94 9.74 -7.65
N ASP A 20 -12.25 9.64 -7.41
CA ASP A 20 -12.86 10.33 -6.28
C ASP A 20 -12.40 9.72 -4.95
N PRO A 21 -11.82 10.50 -4.02
CA PRO A 21 -11.32 9.97 -2.75
C PRO A 21 -12.39 9.25 -1.93
N THR A 22 -13.64 9.70 -1.98
CA THR A 22 -14.76 9.12 -1.23
C THR A 22 -15.13 7.75 -1.78
N GLU A 23 -15.08 7.57 -3.11
CA GLU A 23 -15.30 6.27 -3.74
C GLU A 23 -14.25 5.26 -3.31
N VAL A 24 -12.97 5.65 -3.37
CA VAL A 24 -11.85 4.79 -2.96
C VAL A 24 -11.96 4.44 -1.47
N ASP A 25 -12.23 5.42 -0.60
CA ASP A 25 -12.42 5.23 0.85
C ASP A 25 -13.56 4.26 1.16
N ASN A 26 -14.70 4.39 0.48
CA ASN A 26 -15.86 3.53 0.70
C ASN A 26 -15.52 2.07 0.37
N ILE A 27 -14.92 1.82 -0.80
CA ILE A 27 -14.54 0.46 -1.21
C ILE A 27 -13.44 -0.10 -0.29
N TYR A 28 -12.44 0.71 0.05
CA TYR A 28 -11.37 0.33 0.98
C TYR A 28 -11.92 -0.08 2.35
N SER A 29 -12.93 0.64 2.87
CA SER A 29 -13.55 0.34 4.16
C SER A 29 -14.31 -0.99 4.21
N GLU A 30 -14.76 -1.49 3.04
CA GLU A 30 -15.43 -2.78 2.89
C GLU A 30 -14.43 -3.97 2.84
N LEU A 31 -13.12 -3.71 2.66
CA LEU A 31 -12.11 -4.77 2.59
C LEU A 31 -11.79 -5.37 3.96
N GLU A 32 -11.50 -6.66 3.97
CA GLU A 32 -11.07 -7.37 5.17
C GLU A 32 -9.66 -6.91 5.60
N PRO A 33 -9.36 -6.85 6.90
CA PRO A 33 -7.99 -6.64 7.38
C PRO A 33 -7.04 -7.68 6.78
N ALA A 34 -5.85 -7.24 6.34
CA ALA A 34 -4.82 -8.17 5.90
C ALA A 34 -4.28 -8.95 7.10
N ASP A 35 -4.01 -10.25 6.90
CA ASP A 35 -3.18 -11.00 7.85
C ASP A 35 -1.76 -10.43 7.78
N PRO A 36 -1.17 -9.97 8.90
CA PRO A 36 0.16 -9.37 8.90
C PRO A 36 1.23 -10.30 8.30
N THR A 37 1.08 -11.63 8.46
CA THR A 37 2.01 -12.62 7.88
C THR A 37 2.03 -12.63 6.36
N LEU A 38 0.99 -12.09 5.70
CA LEU A 38 0.96 -11.96 4.25
C LEU A 38 1.83 -10.81 3.75
N LEU A 39 2.12 -9.81 4.60
CA LEU A 39 2.89 -8.63 4.23
C LEU A 39 4.36 -8.97 3.92
N ASP A 40 4.85 -10.08 4.47
CA ASP A 40 6.23 -10.52 4.25
C ASP A 40 6.47 -10.91 2.79
N GLY A 41 7.58 -10.43 2.23
CA GLY A 41 8.07 -10.78 0.89
C GLY A 41 8.40 -9.59 0.00
N GLU A 42 8.47 -9.84 -1.31
CA GLU A 42 8.79 -8.84 -2.32
C GLU A 42 7.53 -8.31 -3.01
N TRP A 43 7.46 -6.99 -3.12
CA TRP A 43 6.30 -6.24 -3.55
C TRP A 43 6.70 -5.03 -4.41
N ASP A 44 5.86 -4.67 -5.37
CA ASP A 44 5.84 -3.37 -6.01
C ASP A 44 4.80 -2.49 -5.31
N MET A 45 5.15 -1.24 -4.99
CA MET A 45 4.22 -0.27 -4.40
C MET A 45 3.73 0.72 -5.46
N HIS A 46 2.43 0.97 -5.47
CA HIS A 46 1.74 1.85 -6.41
C HIS A 46 0.84 2.82 -5.64
N VAL A 47 0.79 4.07 -6.08
CA VAL A 47 -0.10 5.08 -5.49
C VAL A 47 -1.39 5.16 -6.30
N ILE A 48 -2.53 5.27 -5.62
CA ILE A 48 -3.81 5.56 -6.29
C ILE A 48 -3.93 7.08 -6.40
N ASP A 49 -4.11 7.58 -7.63
CA ASP A 49 -4.34 9.00 -7.85
C ASP A 49 -5.74 9.39 -7.38
N THR A 50 -5.79 10.06 -6.24
CA THR A 50 -7.01 10.70 -5.69
C THR A 50 -6.86 12.23 -5.64
N GLY A 51 -5.81 12.78 -6.25
CA GLY A 51 -5.42 14.18 -6.11
C GLY A 51 -4.87 14.57 -4.74
N HIS A 52 -4.47 13.58 -3.91
CA HIS A 52 -3.92 13.86 -2.58
C HIS A 52 -2.58 14.63 -2.70
N PRO A 53 -2.36 15.71 -1.92
CA PRO A 53 -1.17 16.57 -2.06
C PRO A 53 0.16 15.88 -1.75
N ALA A 54 0.13 14.76 -1.02
CA ALA A 54 1.31 13.92 -0.78
C ALA A 54 1.65 12.97 -1.94
N GLN A 55 0.83 12.88 -3.00
CA GLN A 55 1.02 11.92 -4.08
C GLN A 55 2.38 12.10 -4.78
N ALA A 56 2.68 13.32 -5.21
CA ALA A 56 3.96 13.62 -5.86
C ALA A 56 5.16 13.32 -4.94
N LEU A 57 5.02 13.58 -3.64
CA LEU A 57 6.05 13.24 -2.66
C LEU A 57 6.20 11.72 -2.50
N ALA A 58 5.09 10.98 -2.45
CA ALA A 58 5.12 9.54 -2.35
C ALA A 58 5.80 8.93 -3.59
N GLU A 59 5.38 9.32 -4.79
CA GLU A 59 5.98 8.88 -6.06
C GLU A 59 7.47 9.18 -6.15
N ASP A 60 7.94 10.33 -5.64
CA ASP A 60 9.35 10.71 -5.61
C ASP A 60 10.16 9.95 -4.54
N ILE A 61 9.53 9.62 -3.41
CA ILE A 61 10.16 8.87 -2.30
C ILE A 61 10.13 7.36 -2.55
N LEU A 62 9.21 6.82 -3.36
CA LEU A 62 9.12 5.38 -3.65
C LEU A 62 10.47 4.79 -4.11
N PRO A 63 11.17 5.38 -5.10
CA PRO A 63 12.51 4.95 -5.47
C PRO A 63 13.56 5.17 -4.38
N LEU A 64 13.34 6.03 -3.38
CA LEU A 64 14.30 6.28 -2.29
C LEU A 64 14.10 5.34 -1.10
N LEU A 65 12.88 4.88 -0.83
CA LEU A 65 12.61 3.79 0.12
C LEU A 65 13.40 2.52 -0.25
N SER A 66 13.72 2.37 -1.54
CA SER A 66 14.63 1.34 -2.06
C SER A 66 16.07 1.40 -1.56
N THR A 67 16.46 2.48 -0.90
CA THR A 67 17.84 2.72 -0.44
C THR A 67 17.92 2.90 1.07
N MET A 68 16.76 2.88 1.75
CA MET A 68 16.65 3.09 3.19
C MET A 68 16.63 1.75 3.92
N ASP A 69 17.59 1.58 4.83
CA ASP A 69 17.64 0.46 5.76
C ASP A 69 16.92 0.89 7.05
N PHE A 70 15.74 0.33 7.29
CA PHE A 70 15.02 0.59 8.53
C PHE A 70 15.58 -0.33 9.61
N ASN A 71 16.29 0.25 10.59
CA ASN A 71 16.97 -0.49 11.65
C ASN A 71 16.03 -1.44 12.42
N GLU A 72 16.56 -2.63 12.69
CA GLU A 72 15.87 -3.84 13.17
C GLU A 72 15.48 -3.86 14.67
N GLU A 73 15.40 -2.71 15.35
CA GLU A 73 15.24 -2.69 16.83
C GLU A 73 13.81 -2.98 17.34
N ALA A 74 12.95 -3.61 16.53
CA ALA A 74 11.61 -4.05 16.95
C ALA A 74 11.50 -5.57 16.94
N GLU A 75 11.10 -6.15 18.09
CA GLU A 75 11.05 -7.61 18.35
C GLU A 75 10.11 -8.39 17.41
N LYS A 76 9.15 -7.71 16.76
CA LYS A 76 8.25 -8.30 15.75
C LYS A 76 7.93 -7.27 14.68
N VAL A 77 8.38 -7.55 13.46
CA VAL A 77 8.19 -6.68 12.30
C VAL A 77 7.88 -7.49 11.06
N HIS A 78 7.06 -6.94 10.17
CA HIS A 78 6.86 -7.45 8.82
C HIS A 78 7.76 -6.70 7.84
N ARG A 79 8.35 -7.43 6.91
CA ARG A 79 9.32 -6.90 5.94
C ARG A 79 8.72 -6.91 4.54
N ILE A 80 8.40 -5.71 4.05
CA ILE A 80 8.07 -5.49 2.65
C ILE A 80 9.37 -5.09 1.95
N LYS A 81 9.87 -5.95 1.08
CA LYS A 81 10.95 -5.61 0.16
C LYS A 81 10.35 -5.01 -1.09
N PHE A 82 10.84 -3.86 -1.51
CA PHE A 82 10.45 -3.34 -2.81
C PHE A 82 11.21 -4.07 -3.91
N HIS A 83 10.57 -4.34 -5.04
CA HIS A 83 11.25 -4.98 -6.16
C HIS A 83 12.24 -4.02 -6.83
N GLY A 84 13.42 -4.52 -7.25
CA GLY A 84 14.48 -3.69 -7.82
C GLY A 84 15.16 -2.74 -6.82
N ALA A 85 14.93 -2.96 -5.52
CA ALA A 85 15.25 -2.06 -4.44
C ALA A 85 16.07 -2.77 -3.34
N ALA A 86 17.07 -2.10 -2.77
CA ALA A 86 17.90 -2.64 -1.69
C ALA A 86 17.28 -2.45 -0.29
N GLY A 87 16.30 -1.56 -0.15
CA GLY A 87 15.64 -1.18 1.09
C GLY A 87 14.37 -2.00 1.35
N SER A 88 13.98 -2.07 2.62
CA SER A 88 12.79 -2.79 3.06
C SER A 88 11.97 -1.92 3.99
N LEU A 89 10.65 -1.81 3.78
CA LEU A 89 9.78 -1.20 4.76
C LEU A 89 9.54 -2.17 5.92
N VAL A 90 9.88 -1.71 7.12
CA VAL A 90 9.69 -2.43 8.38
C VAL A 90 8.38 -1.94 9.01
N ILE A 91 7.41 -2.84 9.14
CA ILE A 91 6.12 -2.54 9.76
C ILE A 91 6.12 -3.17 11.16
N PRO A 92 5.98 -2.39 12.24
CA PRO A 92 5.82 -2.95 13.57
C PRO A 92 4.58 -3.85 13.64
N ASP A 93 4.70 -4.99 14.32
CA ASP A 93 3.58 -5.89 14.62
C ASP A 93 2.72 -5.33 15.77
N ASP A 94 2.20 -4.12 15.55
CA ASP A 94 1.24 -3.48 16.43
C ASP A 94 -0.07 -3.19 15.66
N PRO A 95 -1.23 -3.22 16.34
CA PRO A 95 -2.52 -2.98 15.68
C PRO A 95 -2.59 -1.65 14.94
N GLY A 96 -1.99 -0.57 15.45
CA GLY A 96 -2.01 0.73 14.80
C GLY A 96 -1.29 0.73 13.45
N SER A 97 -0.19 -0.02 13.35
CA SER A 97 0.60 -0.15 12.13
C SER A 97 -0.01 -1.12 11.12
N THR A 98 -0.65 -2.20 11.56
CA THR A 98 -1.17 -3.26 10.68
C THR A 98 -2.62 -3.04 10.22
N HIS A 99 -3.45 -2.31 10.96
CA HIS A 99 -4.87 -2.07 10.59
C HIS A 99 -5.06 -1.26 9.30
N ARG A 100 -4.01 -0.58 8.85
CA ARG A 100 -4.01 0.17 7.59
C ARG A 100 -3.77 -0.72 6.36
N PHE A 101 -3.57 -2.02 6.52
CA PHE A 101 -3.44 -2.97 5.41
C PHE A 101 -4.70 -3.80 5.28
N ARG A 102 -5.22 -3.90 4.07
CA ARG A 102 -6.45 -4.60 3.73
C ARG A 102 -6.20 -5.63 2.64
N TYR A 103 -6.75 -6.81 2.84
CA TYR A 103 -6.64 -7.91 1.89
C TYR A 103 -7.53 -7.65 0.68
N VAL A 104 -6.95 -7.74 -0.52
CA VAL A 104 -7.69 -7.72 -1.79
C VAL A 104 -7.66 -9.12 -2.40
N ASP A 105 -6.45 -9.65 -2.63
CA ASP A 105 -6.22 -11.02 -3.07
C ASP A 105 -4.81 -11.50 -2.69
N ALA A 106 -4.44 -12.72 -3.10
CA ALA A 106 -3.13 -13.33 -2.77
C ALA A 106 -1.91 -12.55 -3.31
N SER A 107 -2.13 -11.71 -4.32
CA SER A 107 -1.13 -10.89 -5.00
C SER A 107 -1.28 -9.40 -4.74
N THR A 108 -2.33 -8.95 -4.06
CA THR A 108 -2.69 -7.54 -3.90
C THR A 108 -3.08 -7.19 -2.47
N ILE A 109 -2.42 -6.19 -1.89
CA ILE A 109 -2.76 -5.61 -0.58
C ILE A 109 -3.03 -4.13 -0.74
N ALA A 110 -4.17 -3.65 -0.25
CA ALA A 110 -4.53 -2.24 -0.21
C ALA A 110 -4.04 -1.60 1.08
N ALA A 111 -3.63 -0.34 1.05
CA ALA A 111 -3.23 0.36 2.25
C ALA A 111 -3.41 1.89 2.20
N THR A 112 -3.43 2.50 3.38
CA THR A 112 -3.52 3.95 3.54
C THR A 112 -2.42 4.51 4.42
N ASN A 113 -2.04 5.77 4.18
CA ASN A 113 -1.18 6.53 5.09
C ASN A 113 -1.82 7.88 5.44
N ASP A 114 -1.80 8.21 6.72
CA ASP A 114 -2.32 9.48 7.23
C ASP A 114 -1.19 10.52 7.25
N TYR A 115 -1.36 11.60 6.49
CA TYR A 115 -0.44 12.73 6.47
C TYR A 115 -1.05 14.01 7.08
N ARG A 116 -2.00 13.89 7.99
CA ARG A 116 -2.69 15.02 8.64
C ARG A 116 -1.74 16.02 9.28
N ALA A 117 -0.60 15.57 9.80
CA ALA A 117 0.43 16.45 10.37
C ALA A 117 1.04 17.42 9.34
N TYR A 118 1.05 17.06 8.05
CA TYR A 118 1.66 17.83 6.96
C TYR A 118 0.63 18.50 6.05
N TYR A 119 -0.51 17.85 5.80
CA TYR A 119 -1.53 18.32 4.85
C TYR A 119 -2.91 18.56 5.47
N GLY A 120 -3.04 18.51 6.80
CA GLY A 120 -4.29 18.82 7.48
C GLY A 120 -5.42 17.86 7.10
N ASN A 121 -6.56 18.39 6.66
CA ASN A 121 -7.77 17.59 6.37
C ASN A 121 -7.84 17.10 4.91
N SER A 122 -6.69 16.89 4.25
CA SER A 122 -6.64 16.40 2.85
C SER A 122 -7.03 14.92 2.68
N GLY A 123 -7.40 14.24 3.76
CA GLY A 123 -7.73 12.82 3.75
C GLY A 123 -6.49 11.94 3.93
N VAL A 124 -6.57 10.72 3.43
CA VAL A 124 -5.48 9.74 3.46
C VAL A 124 -4.91 9.55 2.06
N LEU A 125 -3.63 9.20 2.00
CA LEU A 125 -3.02 8.72 0.76
C LEU A 125 -3.36 7.23 0.61
N HIS A 126 -3.94 6.86 -0.53
CA HIS A 126 -4.18 5.47 -0.90
C HIS A 126 -3.02 4.92 -1.72
N PHE A 127 -2.56 3.72 -1.38
CA PHE A 127 -1.57 2.99 -2.14
C PHE A 127 -1.88 1.49 -2.07
N TYR A 128 -1.31 0.72 -2.98
CA TYR A 128 -1.46 -0.74 -3.00
C TYR A 128 -0.13 -1.41 -3.32
N LEU A 129 -0.02 -2.64 -2.86
CA LEU A 129 1.13 -3.50 -3.08
C LEU A 129 0.73 -4.63 -4.01
N THR A 130 1.54 -4.88 -5.05
CA THR A 130 1.41 -6.07 -5.90
C THR A 130 2.63 -6.96 -5.70
N ARG A 131 2.47 -8.28 -5.69
CA ARG A 131 3.65 -9.18 -5.61
C ARG A 131 4.59 -8.87 -6.77
N ALA A 132 5.89 -8.77 -6.46
CA ALA A 132 6.92 -8.61 -7.47
C ALA A 132 6.88 -9.81 -8.43
N GLU A 133 6.75 -9.56 -9.74
CA GLU A 133 6.98 -10.63 -10.72
C GLU A 133 8.46 -10.98 -10.70
N ASP A 134 8.79 -12.25 -10.41
CA ASP A 134 10.17 -12.73 -10.41
C ASP A 134 10.75 -12.61 -11.84
N PRO A 135 11.71 -11.70 -12.10
CA PRO A 135 12.23 -11.49 -13.44
C PRO A 135 13.11 -12.66 -13.91
N CYS A 136 13.34 -13.69 -13.08
CA CYS A 136 14.24 -14.80 -13.37
C CYS A 136 13.75 -15.82 -14.42
N TYR A 137 12.59 -15.60 -15.08
CA TYR A 137 12.18 -16.37 -16.24
C TYR A 137 11.65 -15.49 -17.38
N LYS A 138 12.56 -14.93 -18.19
CA LYS A 138 12.31 -14.61 -19.60
C LYS A 138 13.52 -15.00 -20.46
#